data_AF-A0A6A4WD42-F1
#
_entry.id   AF-A0A6A4WD42-F1
#
_cell.length_a   1.000
_cell.length_b   1.000
_cell.length_c   1.000
_cell.angle_alpha   90.00
_cell.angle_beta   90.00
_cell.angle_gamma   90.00
#
_symmetry.space_group_name_H-M   'P 1'
#
loop_
_entity.id
_entity.type
_entity.pdbx_description
1 polymer ?
#
loop_
_entity_poly.entity_id
_entity_poly.type
_entity_poly.pdbx_seq_one_letter_code
_entity_poly.pdbx_strand_id
1 'polypeptide(L)'
;MDQGVVGSSGGRLGGLRVWTERDSPQRERQLIWRLVNAQGAGWRLARAPIQNADGVQLELEGSWAAGAGRHGVIAVDDIVLLDGDCAPAPPQSRPAAGDCDFTHDACGWSNSTTDERRQQRWRLAAPLAAQAPRILLTDHTFRDAGGYIYFDLFSPQDRREQLRMLRVLLEVVTSGVGDEAQFGEPTVLWSVRASETGARRLTWLYGQAGFRATQSYRVTFEGDASKYGFALDDITFTVRRLRR
;
A
#
# COMPACT_ATOMS: atom_id res chain seq x y z
N MET A 1 -10.96 13.43 -17.24
CA MET A 1 -10.62 12.00 -17.17
C MET A 1 -9.11 11.91 -17.31
N ASP A 2 -8.41 11.64 -16.22
CA ASP A 2 -7.02 11.23 -16.27
C ASP A 2 -6.84 10.26 -15.12
N GLN A 3 -6.65 9.01 -15.47
CA GLN A 3 -6.81 7.86 -14.60
C GLN A 3 -5.43 7.58 -13.99
N GLY A 4 -5.30 7.76 -12.67
CA GLY A 4 -4.15 7.27 -11.90
C GLY A 4 -4.11 5.73 -11.81
N VAL A 5 -4.99 5.04 -12.54
CA VAL A 5 -4.97 3.62 -12.79
C VAL A 5 -5.05 3.44 -14.30
N VAL A 6 -3.95 3.08 -14.94
CA VAL A 6 -3.98 2.62 -16.33
C VAL A 6 -4.96 1.44 -16.40
N GLY A 7 -5.89 1.51 -17.35
CA GLY A 7 -7.19 0.84 -17.34
C GLY A 7 -7.20 -0.63 -16.92
N SER A 8 -8.35 -1.03 -16.37
CA SER A 8 -8.79 -2.41 -16.15
C SER A 8 -8.82 -3.31 -17.41
N SER A 9 -8.34 -2.80 -18.55
CA SER A 9 -8.24 -3.47 -19.84
C SER A 9 -6.80 -3.81 -20.26
N GLY A 10 -5.79 -3.48 -19.45
CA GLY A 10 -4.40 -3.91 -19.67
C GLY A 10 -4.12 -5.25 -18.97
N GLY A 11 -3.39 -6.16 -19.62
CA GLY A 11 -2.98 -7.43 -19.01
C GLY A 11 -2.29 -7.22 -17.66
N ARG A 12 -2.60 -8.09 -16.69
CA ARG A 12 -2.06 -8.10 -15.32
C ARG A 12 -0.59 -8.54 -15.32
N LEU A 13 0.27 -7.67 -15.81
CA LEU A 13 1.69 -7.94 -16.04
C LEU A 13 2.50 -7.87 -14.73
N GLY A 14 2.04 -7.05 -13.77
CA GLY A 14 2.71 -6.74 -12.51
C GLY A 14 3.20 -5.29 -12.46
N GLY A 15 4.37 -5.02 -11.87
CA GLY A 15 4.89 -3.65 -11.72
C GLY A 15 6.41 -3.58 -11.65
N LEU A 16 6.95 -2.39 -11.92
CA LEU A 16 8.36 -2.05 -11.78
C LEU A 16 8.51 -1.00 -10.67
N ARG A 17 9.39 -1.26 -9.71
CA ARG A 17 9.77 -0.34 -8.64
C ARG A 17 11.25 -0.05 -8.72
N VAL A 18 11.65 1.17 -8.37
CA VAL A 18 13.05 1.56 -8.24
C VAL A 18 13.28 2.03 -6.81
N TRP A 19 14.24 1.41 -6.17
CA TRP A 19 14.62 1.66 -4.79
C TRP A 19 16.04 2.17 -4.71
N THR A 20 16.30 2.98 -3.68
CA THR A 20 17.66 3.30 -3.23
C THR A 20 17.88 2.69 -1.87
N GLU A 21 18.96 1.96 -1.69
CA GLU A 21 19.39 1.43 -0.40
C GLU A 21 20.69 2.11 -0.01
N ARG A 22 20.72 2.76 1.17
CA ARG A 22 21.96 3.33 1.69
C ARG A 22 22.76 2.26 2.40
N ASP A 23 24.07 2.26 2.19
CA ASP A 23 25.00 1.51 3.03
C ASP A 23 25.09 2.15 4.42
N SER A 24 24.12 1.84 5.27
CA SER A 24 24.01 2.28 6.66
C SER A 24 23.77 1.07 7.57
N PRO A 25 24.09 1.17 8.87
CA PRO A 25 23.83 0.09 9.83
C PRO A 25 22.36 -0.34 9.89
N GLN A 26 21.44 0.53 9.46
CA GLN A 26 20.00 0.33 9.47
C GLN A 26 19.45 -0.11 8.10
N ARG A 27 20.28 -0.14 7.04
CA ARG A 27 19.89 -0.42 5.64
C ARG A 27 18.59 0.27 5.25
N GLU A 28 18.67 1.60 5.18
CA GLU A 28 17.51 2.42 4.83
C GLU A 28 17.21 2.26 3.34
N ARG A 29 16.16 1.51 3.01
CA ARG A 29 15.63 1.30 1.65
C ARG A 29 14.48 2.28 1.41
N GLN A 30 14.57 3.06 0.34
CA GLN A 30 13.59 4.10 -0.02
C GLN A 30 13.06 3.87 -1.43
N LEU A 31 11.72 3.89 -1.58
CA LEU A 31 11.07 3.84 -2.88
C LEU A 31 11.17 5.23 -3.54
N ILE A 32 11.76 5.30 -4.73
CA ILE A 32 11.94 6.57 -5.45
C ILE A 32 11.11 6.66 -6.75
N TRP A 33 10.65 5.52 -7.26
CA TRP A 33 9.83 5.45 -8.47
C TRP A 33 9.04 4.14 -8.53
N ARG A 34 7.80 4.17 -9.00
CA ARG A 34 7.02 2.95 -9.28
C ARG A 34 6.08 3.11 -10.46
N LEU A 35 5.83 2.03 -11.18
CA LEU A 35 4.69 1.91 -12.09
C LEU A 35 4.10 0.50 -11.97
N VAL A 36 2.77 0.44 -11.96
CA VAL A 36 2.01 -0.81 -12.00
C VAL A 36 1.27 -0.92 -13.33
N ASN A 37 1.05 -2.16 -13.76
CA ASN A 37 0.39 -2.54 -15.01
C ASN A 37 1.12 -2.12 -16.29
N ALA A 38 0.68 -2.70 -17.41
CA ALA A 38 1.30 -2.50 -18.71
C ALA A 38 1.20 -1.05 -19.21
N GLN A 39 2.31 -0.52 -19.73
CA GLN A 39 2.39 0.83 -20.34
C GLN A 39 2.24 0.82 -21.88
N GLY A 40 1.84 -0.33 -22.44
CA GLY A 40 1.82 -0.61 -23.87
C GLY A 40 3.16 -1.14 -24.39
N ALA A 41 3.21 -1.47 -25.68
CA ALA A 41 4.33 -2.18 -26.32
C ALA A 41 5.50 -1.27 -26.79
N GLY A 42 5.67 -0.08 -26.22
CA GLY A 42 6.70 0.87 -26.65
C GLY A 42 7.59 1.33 -25.52
N TRP A 43 8.82 1.71 -25.84
CA TRP A 43 9.74 2.32 -24.89
C TRP A 43 9.13 3.60 -24.30
N ARG A 44 9.36 3.78 -23.00
CA ARG A 44 8.89 4.93 -22.22
C ARG A 44 10.03 5.41 -21.35
N LEU A 45 10.24 6.72 -21.33
CA LEU A 45 11.20 7.33 -20.43
C LEU A 45 10.78 7.10 -18.98
N ALA A 46 11.66 6.47 -18.20
CA ALA A 46 11.59 6.44 -16.75
C ALA A 46 12.63 7.42 -16.20
N ARG A 47 12.23 8.24 -15.22
CA ARG A 47 13.15 9.14 -14.52
C ARG A 47 12.74 9.25 -13.07
N ALA A 48 13.73 9.24 -12.17
CA ALA A 48 13.53 9.29 -10.73
C ALA A 48 14.61 10.17 -10.09
N PRO A 49 14.27 11.10 -9.19
CA PRO A 49 15.25 11.83 -8.39
C PRO A 49 15.88 10.89 -7.37
N ILE A 50 17.21 10.93 -7.24
CA ILE A 50 17.96 10.26 -6.20
C ILE A 50 18.44 11.33 -5.22
N GLN A 51 17.98 11.26 -3.97
CA GLN A 51 18.42 12.18 -2.92
C GLN A 51 19.61 11.59 -2.18
N ASN A 52 20.59 12.43 -1.84
CA ASN A 52 21.77 12.04 -1.04
C ASN A 52 22.48 10.80 -1.62
N ALA A 53 22.90 10.89 -2.88
CA ALA A 53 23.44 9.77 -3.67
C ALA A 53 24.80 9.21 -3.19
N ASP A 54 25.38 9.78 -2.14
CA ASP A 54 26.61 9.25 -1.55
C ASP A 54 26.37 7.88 -0.92
N GLY A 55 27.00 6.85 -1.48
CA GLY A 55 26.97 5.48 -0.96
C GLY A 55 25.60 4.80 -1.08
N VAL A 56 24.85 5.09 -2.17
CA VAL A 56 23.56 4.44 -2.43
C VAL A 56 23.68 3.33 -3.47
N GLN A 57 23.03 2.21 -3.21
CA GLN A 57 22.77 1.15 -4.17
C GLN A 57 21.41 1.39 -4.84
N LEU A 58 21.39 1.31 -6.17
CA LEU A 58 20.15 1.36 -6.96
C LEU A 58 19.63 -0.06 -7.19
N GLU A 59 18.36 -0.30 -6.88
CA GLU A 59 17.70 -1.58 -7.08
C GLU A 59 16.47 -1.42 -7.97
N LEU A 60 16.38 -2.23 -9.02
CA LEU A 60 15.22 -2.30 -9.90
C LEU A 60 14.47 -3.60 -9.63
N GLU A 61 13.27 -3.48 -9.06
CA GLU A 61 12.45 -4.62 -8.65
C GLU A 61 11.30 -4.80 -9.64
N GLY A 62 11.32 -5.90 -10.38
CA GLY A 62 10.21 -6.34 -11.22
C GLY A 62 9.32 -7.34 -10.47
N SER A 63 8.01 -7.11 -10.49
CA SER A 63 7.00 -8.00 -9.92
C SER A 63 6.01 -8.43 -11.00
N TRP A 64 5.41 -9.62 -10.83
CA TRP A 64 4.36 -10.17 -11.70
C TRP A 64 3.14 -10.59 -10.88
N ALA A 65 1.95 -10.51 -11.48
CA ALA A 65 0.74 -11.02 -10.83
C ALA A 65 0.70 -12.55 -10.91
N ALA A 66 0.66 -13.23 -9.77
CA ALA A 66 0.37 -14.65 -9.67
C ALA A 66 -1.04 -14.96 -10.20
N GLY A 67 -1.19 -16.16 -10.77
CA GLY A 67 -2.46 -16.65 -11.33
C GLY A 67 -2.98 -15.92 -12.58
N ALA A 68 -2.38 -14.81 -12.99
CA ALA A 68 -2.46 -14.35 -14.37
C ALA A 68 -1.41 -15.15 -15.16
N GLY A 69 -1.79 -15.79 -16.28
CA GLY A 69 -0.78 -16.37 -17.17
C GLY A 69 0.33 -15.34 -17.43
N ARG A 70 1.58 -15.77 -17.62
CA ARG A 70 2.72 -14.87 -17.86
C ARG A 70 2.54 -14.13 -19.19
N HIS A 71 1.76 -13.04 -19.17
CA HIS A 71 1.36 -12.28 -20.36
C HIS A 71 2.12 -10.95 -20.39
N GLY A 72 3.40 -11.02 -20.75
CA GLY A 72 4.23 -9.87 -21.03
C GLY A 72 5.60 -9.91 -20.36
N VAL A 73 6.41 -8.90 -20.68
CA VAL A 73 7.75 -8.70 -20.11
C VAL A 73 7.92 -7.25 -19.67
N ILE A 74 8.72 -7.05 -18.64
CA ILE A 74 9.25 -5.73 -18.27
C ILE A 74 10.68 -5.69 -18.80
N ALA A 75 11.02 -4.66 -19.57
CA ALA A 75 12.35 -4.43 -20.10
C ALA A 75 12.82 -3.03 -19.71
N VAL A 76 14.10 -2.91 -19.37
CA VAL A 76 14.78 -1.66 -19.01
C VAL A 76 16.04 -1.59 -19.86
N ASP A 77 16.30 -0.42 -20.43
CA ASP A 77 17.46 -0.16 -21.30
C ASP A 77 17.96 1.27 -21.06
N ASP A 78 19.18 1.56 -21.51
CA ASP A 78 19.80 2.90 -21.50
C ASP A 78 19.80 3.62 -20.13
N ILE A 79 20.23 2.92 -19.08
CA ILE A 79 20.31 3.50 -17.73
C ILE A 79 21.46 4.51 -17.67
N VAL A 80 21.14 5.76 -17.32
CA VAL A 80 22.11 6.83 -17.09
C VAL A 80 21.86 7.51 -15.74
N LEU A 81 22.93 7.83 -15.03
CA LEU A 81 22.92 8.66 -13.83
C LEU A 81 23.44 10.04 -14.19
N LEU A 82 22.69 11.08 -13.83
CA LEU A 82 22.99 12.47 -14.14
C LEU A 82 22.95 13.31 -12.87
N ASP A 83 23.92 14.21 -12.74
CA ASP A 83 23.92 15.20 -11.66
C ASP A 83 22.80 16.22 -11.85
N GLY A 84 22.14 16.57 -10.73
CA GLY A 84 21.10 17.60 -10.67
C GLY A 84 19.70 17.06 -10.42
N ASP A 85 18.80 17.97 -10.03
CA ASP A 85 17.43 17.62 -9.69
C ASP A 85 16.59 17.29 -10.93
N CYS A 86 15.76 16.25 -10.82
CA CYS A 86 14.81 15.91 -11.86
C CYS A 86 13.42 15.57 -11.30
N ALA A 87 12.39 15.84 -12.09
CA ALA A 87 11.03 15.44 -11.77
C ALA A 87 10.79 13.98 -12.20
N PRO A 88 10.09 13.17 -11.37
CA PRO A 88 9.67 11.82 -11.75
C PRO A 88 8.92 11.81 -13.08
N ALA A 89 9.27 10.85 -13.95
CA ALA A 89 8.58 10.64 -15.22
C ALA A 89 8.19 9.16 -15.38
N PRO A 90 6.95 8.86 -15.78
CA PRO A 90 5.83 9.79 -15.93
C PRO A 90 5.34 10.35 -14.57
N PRO A 91 4.55 11.43 -14.49
CA PRO A 91 4.22 12.08 -13.21
C PRO A 91 3.59 11.17 -12.14
N GLN A 92 2.80 10.18 -12.56
CA GLN A 92 2.19 9.19 -11.68
C GLN A 92 3.17 8.17 -11.09
N SER A 93 4.45 8.18 -11.52
CA SER A 93 5.44 7.27 -10.99
C SER A 93 6.04 7.70 -9.65
N ARG A 94 5.74 8.94 -9.23
CA ARG A 94 6.20 9.50 -7.96
C ARG A 94 5.53 8.77 -6.79
N PRO A 95 6.29 8.11 -5.90
CA PRO A 95 5.75 7.57 -4.66
C PRO A 95 5.22 8.69 -3.76
N ALA A 96 4.07 8.46 -3.13
CA ALA A 96 3.52 9.34 -2.12
C ALA A 96 3.73 8.74 -0.72
N ALA A 97 3.85 9.61 0.29
CA ALA A 97 3.92 9.16 1.68
C ALA A 97 2.65 8.39 2.04
N GLY A 98 2.80 7.20 2.61
CA GLY A 98 1.70 6.27 2.93
C GLY A 98 1.32 5.30 1.81
N ASP A 99 1.91 5.41 0.62
CA ASP A 99 1.79 4.37 -0.41
C ASP A 99 2.29 3.04 0.15
N CYS A 100 1.47 1.99 0.08
CA CYS A 100 1.85 0.67 0.59
C CYS A 100 1.13 -0.47 -0.12
N ASP A 101 1.92 -1.41 -0.64
CA ASP A 101 1.49 -2.70 -1.21
C ASP A 101 1.77 -3.87 -0.27
N PHE A 102 2.28 -3.59 0.93
CA PHE A 102 2.50 -4.57 1.99
C PHE A 102 3.35 -5.80 1.61
N THR A 103 4.15 -5.73 0.54
CA THR A 103 4.91 -6.89 0.05
C THR A 103 6.14 -7.17 0.91
N HIS A 104 6.76 -6.12 1.43
CA HIS A 104 8.00 -6.22 2.23
C HIS A 104 7.77 -5.83 3.69
N ASP A 105 7.04 -4.75 3.93
CA ASP A 105 6.78 -4.19 5.24
C ASP A 105 5.43 -3.44 5.29
N ALA A 106 5.19 -2.69 6.36
CA ALA A 106 3.98 -1.89 6.52
C ALA A 106 4.15 -0.45 6.02
N CYS A 107 5.23 -0.07 5.34
CA CYS A 107 5.47 1.27 4.77
C CYS A 107 5.20 2.45 5.73
N GLY A 108 5.51 2.28 7.01
CA GLY A 108 5.25 3.27 8.07
C GLY A 108 3.82 3.26 8.64
N TRP A 109 2.92 2.43 8.12
CA TRP A 109 1.64 2.13 8.74
C TRP A 109 1.87 1.40 10.07
N SER A 110 1.21 1.85 11.12
CA SER A 110 1.36 1.31 12.46
C SER A 110 0.00 1.05 13.12
N ASN A 111 -0.03 0.08 14.03
CA ASN A 111 -1.23 -0.23 14.79
C ASN A 111 -1.42 0.78 15.92
N SER A 112 -2.55 1.48 15.93
CA SER A 112 -2.89 2.44 16.99
C SER A 112 -4.06 2.01 17.88
N THR A 113 -4.47 0.73 17.81
CA THR A 113 -5.43 0.16 18.77
C THR A 113 -4.87 0.18 20.20
N THR A 114 -5.50 0.94 21.09
CA THR A 114 -5.08 1.11 22.49
C THR A 114 -5.65 0.07 23.45
N ASP A 115 -6.66 -0.69 23.03
CA ASP A 115 -7.26 -1.74 23.87
C ASP A 115 -6.37 -3.00 23.88
N GLU A 116 -5.39 -3.01 24.79
CA GLU A 116 -4.42 -4.10 24.96
C GLU A 116 -5.07 -5.45 25.33
N ARG A 117 -6.27 -5.42 25.93
CA ARG A 117 -6.96 -6.64 26.39
C ARG A 117 -7.38 -7.56 25.25
N ARG A 118 -7.58 -7.00 24.05
CA ARG A 118 -8.12 -7.72 22.90
C ARG A 118 -7.07 -8.32 21.99
N GLN A 119 -5.80 -7.93 22.14
CA GLN A 119 -4.63 -8.36 21.33
C GLN A 119 -4.79 -8.30 19.79
N GLN A 120 -5.96 -7.91 19.29
CA GLN A 120 -6.30 -7.90 17.88
C GLN A 120 -5.68 -6.68 17.22
N ARG A 121 -4.86 -6.94 16.22
CA ARG A 121 -4.09 -5.93 15.49
C ARG A 121 -4.10 -6.27 14.00
N TRP A 122 -3.86 -5.25 13.18
CA TRP A 122 -3.51 -5.41 11.79
C TRP A 122 -2.16 -6.13 11.68
N ARG A 123 -2.11 -7.12 10.80
CA ARG A 123 -0.98 -8.02 10.60
C ARG A 123 -0.71 -8.14 9.11
N LEU A 124 0.56 -8.15 8.74
CA LEU A 124 0.98 -8.44 7.37
C LEU A 124 0.62 -9.89 7.03
N ALA A 125 0.03 -10.09 5.85
CA ALA A 125 -0.13 -11.41 5.27
C ALA A 125 1.21 -11.87 4.69
N ALA A 126 1.66 -13.05 5.12
CA ALA A 126 2.90 -13.66 4.67
C ALA A 126 2.62 -15.04 4.06
N PRO A 127 3.22 -15.39 2.91
CA PRO A 127 2.93 -16.62 2.16
C PRO A 127 3.16 -17.94 2.92
N LEU A 128 4.03 -17.93 3.95
CA LEU A 128 4.54 -19.14 4.63
C LEU A 128 4.60 -19.01 6.16
N ALA A 129 3.75 -18.17 6.77
CA ALA A 129 3.68 -18.14 8.23
C ALA A 129 2.85 -19.32 8.76
N ALA A 130 3.31 -19.97 9.83
CA ALA A 130 2.50 -20.89 10.66
C ALA A 130 1.21 -20.24 11.24
N GLN A 131 1.03 -18.94 10.98
CA GLN A 131 -0.09 -18.08 11.40
C GLN A 131 -0.74 -17.40 10.17
N ALA A 132 -0.69 -18.04 9.00
CA ALA A 132 -1.41 -17.60 7.81
C ALA A 132 -2.88 -17.29 8.18
N PRO A 133 -3.47 -16.23 7.61
CA PRO A 133 -4.86 -15.88 7.90
C PRO A 133 -5.74 -17.11 7.68
N ARG A 134 -6.58 -17.44 8.67
CA ARG A 134 -7.64 -18.46 8.46
C ARG A 134 -8.67 -17.96 7.43
N ILE A 135 -8.69 -16.64 7.23
CA ILE A 135 -9.30 -15.99 6.08
C ILE A 135 -8.49 -16.38 4.84
N LEU A 136 -9.04 -17.25 4.00
CA LEU A 136 -8.48 -17.64 2.69
C LEU A 136 -8.63 -16.50 1.67
N LEU A 137 -8.10 -15.31 1.98
CA LEU A 137 -7.93 -14.21 1.04
C LEU A 137 -6.54 -14.31 0.43
N THR A 138 -6.48 -14.04 -0.86
CA THR A 138 -5.26 -13.94 -1.66
C THR A 138 -5.12 -12.48 -2.07
N ASP A 139 -3.92 -11.92 -2.13
CA ASP A 139 -3.71 -10.48 -2.39
C ASP A 139 -4.39 -10.01 -3.68
N HIS A 140 -4.79 -8.74 -3.74
CA HIS A 140 -5.57 -8.23 -4.87
C HIS A 140 -4.69 -7.94 -6.08
N THR A 141 -3.51 -7.37 -5.86
CA THR A 141 -2.55 -6.92 -6.86
C THR A 141 -1.95 -8.08 -7.61
N PHE A 142 -1.46 -9.08 -6.85
CA PHE A 142 -0.72 -10.19 -7.41
C PHE A 142 -1.39 -11.53 -7.19
N ARG A 143 -2.50 -11.64 -6.44
CA ARG A 143 -3.09 -12.93 -6.10
C ARG A 143 -2.05 -13.90 -5.55
N ASP A 144 -1.15 -13.40 -4.73
CA ASP A 144 -0.22 -14.19 -3.93
C ASP A 144 -0.72 -14.36 -2.48
N ALA A 145 -0.08 -15.25 -1.72
CA ALA A 145 -0.44 -15.56 -0.33
C ALA A 145 0.03 -14.49 0.69
N GLY A 146 0.64 -13.39 0.23
CA GLY A 146 1.06 -12.23 1.02
C GLY A 146 0.98 -10.95 0.19
N GLY A 147 1.44 -9.82 0.72
CA GLY A 147 1.30 -8.52 0.03
C GLY A 147 -0.03 -7.82 0.32
N TYR A 148 -0.55 -7.99 1.54
CA TYR A 148 -1.68 -7.22 2.05
C TYR A 148 -1.61 -7.18 3.56
N ILE A 149 -2.36 -6.29 4.19
CA ILE A 149 -2.52 -6.24 5.65
C ILE A 149 -3.94 -6.61 6.04
N TYR A 150 -4.11 -7.34 7.13
CA TYR A 150 -5.44 -7.78 7.57
C TYR A 150 -5.54 -7.83 9.10
N PHE A 151 -6.76 -7.87 9.59
CA PHE A 151 -7.05 -8.39 10.92
C PHE A 151 -8.23 -9.36 10.81
N ASP A 152 -8.23 -10.39 11.65
CA ASP A 152 -9.32 -11.37 11.72
C ASP A 152 -9.64 -11.72 13.17
N LEU A 153 -10.87 -12.13 13.44
CA LEU A 153 -11.33 -12.50 14.78
C LEU A 153 -11.20 -13.99 15.07
N PHE A 154 -10.38 -14.71 14.31
CA PHE A 154 -10.22 -16.17 14.42
C PHE A 154 -9.07 -16.61 15.33
N SER A 155 -8.54 -15.69 16.14
CA SER A 155 -7.50 -16.00 17.13
C SER A 155 -7.98 -17.08 18.13
N PRO A 156 -7.17 -18.12 18.42
CA PRO A 156 -7.56 -19.22 19.31
C PRO A 156 -7.96 -18.81 20.73
N GLN A 157 -7.57 -17.60 21.16
CA GLN A 157 -7.81 -17.06 22.49
C GLN A 157 -9.22 -16.47 22.67
N ASP A 158 -9.90 -16.08 21.58
CA ASP A 158 -11.13 -15.28 21.62
C ASP A 158 -12.44 -16.06 21.47
N ARG A 159 -12.42 -17.38 21.64
CA ARG A 159 -13.63 -18.24 21.52
C ARG A 159 -14.78 -17.85 22.46
N ARG A 160 -14.57 -16.94 23.42
CA ARG A 160 -15.59 -16.50 24.39
C ARG A 160 -16.14 -15.08 24.17
N GLU A 161 -15.53 -14.25 23.30
CA GLU A 161 -15.92 -12.84 23.11
C GLU A 161 -16.56 -12.51 21.75
N GLN A 162 -16.86 -13.53 20.93
CA GLN A 162 -17.38 -13.46 19.54
C GLN A 162 -18.72 -12.69 19.32
N LEU A 163 -19.26 -12.02 20.35
CA LEU A 163 -20.50 -11.26 20.28
C LEU A 163 -20.32 -9.74 20.43
N ARG A 164 -19.10 -9.24 20.67
CA ARG A 164 -18.83 -7.80 20.80
C ARG A 164 -18.14 -7.24 19.56
N MET A 165 -18.55 -6.05 19.14
CA MET A 165 -17.90 -5.31 18.05
C MET A 165 -16.49 -4.87 18.48
N LEU A 166 -15.50 -5.19 17.65
CA LEU A 166 -14.08 -4.95 17.88
C LEU A 166 -13.57 -3.90 16.90
N ARG A 167 -13.06 -2.81 17.47
CA ARG A 167 -12.48 -1.68 16.75
C ARG A 167 -10.96 -1.84 16.64
N VAL A 168 -10.43 -1.86 15.42
CA VAL A 168 -8.98 -2.00 15.14
C VAL A 168 -8.50 -0.87 14.24
N LEU A 169 -7.41 -0.20 14.62
CA LEU A 169 -6.91 1.01 13.97
C LEU A 169 -5.53 0.78 13.34
N LEU A 170 -5.37 1.22 12.09
CA LEU A 170 -4.11 1.30 11.36
C LEU A 170 -3.89 2.75 10.93
N GLU A 171 -2.74 3.34 11.22
CA GLU A 171 -2.48 4.75 10.94
C GLU A 171 -1.12 5.03 10.29
N VAL A 172 -1.07 6.09 9.49
CA VAL A 172 0.16 6.67 8.94
C VAL A 172 0.08 8.20 9.03
N VAL A 173 1.23 8.83 9.27
CA VAL A 173 1.38 10.29 9.27
C VAL A 173 2.16 10.70 8.03
N THR A 174 1.63 11.63 7.25
CA THR A 174 2.35 12.17 6.10
C THR A 174 3.34 13.24 6.58
N SER A 175 4.62 12.90 6.57
CA SER A 175 5.77 13.64 7.12
C SER A 175 5.69 15.17 7.02
N GLY A 176 6.08 15.84 8.12
CA GLY A 176 6.22 17.30 8.23
C GLY A 176 6.27 17.82 9.68
N VAL A 177 5.97 16.99 10.68
CA VAL A 177 6.00 17.37 12.10
C VAL A 177 6.64 16.24 12.89
N GLY A 178 7.46 16.57 13.90
CA GLY A 178 7.98 15.60 14.86
C GLY A 178 6.84 14.90 15.61
N ASP A 179 7.20 13.85 16.35
CA ASP A 179 6.29 12.86 16.97
C ASP A 179 5.20 13.41 17.93
N GLU A 180 5.07 14.73 18.10
CA GLU A 180 4.12 15.42 18.99
C GLU A 180 3.04 16.25 18.26
N ALA A 181 2.79 16.00 16.97
CA ALA A 181 1.70 16.69 16.27
C ALA A 181 0.33 16.38 16.90
N GLN A 182 -0.31 17.38 17.51
CA GLN A 182 -1.72 17.29 17.92
C GLN A 182 -2.61 17.38 16.68
N PHE A 183 -3.11 16.23 16.23
CA PHE A 183 -4.12 16.17 15.18
C PHE A 183 -5.50 16.48 15.78
N GLY A 184 -6.32 17.23 15.04
CA GLY A 184 -7.70 17.51 15.43
C GLY A 184 -8.63 16.30 15.29
N GLU A 185 -9.92 16.52 15.51
CA GLU A 185 -10.94 15.47 15.41
C GLU A 185 -10.96 14.79 14.03
N PRO A 186 -11.02 13.44 13.97
CA PRO A 186 -11.01 12.71 12.71
C PRO A 186 -12.31 12.95 11.92
N THR A 187 -12.18 13.11 10.61
CA THR A 187 -13.32 13.18 9.68
C THR A 187 -13.40 11.89 8.87
N VAL A 188 -14.59 11.29 8.79
CA VAL A 188 -14.81 10.09 7.96
C VAL A 188 -14.81 10.48 6.49
N LEU A 189 -13.81 10.01 5.74
CA LEU A 189 -13.69 10.26 4.31
C LEU A 189 -14.50 9.27 3.46
N TRP A 190 -14.56 8.02 3.91
CA TRP A 190 -15.27 6.93 3.22
C TRP A 190 -15.54 5.79 4.21
N SER A 191 -16.61 5.03 3.96
CA SER A 191 -16.95 3.83 4.72
C SER A 191 -17.64 2.79 3.85
N VAL A 192 -17.48 1.52 4.23
CA VAL A 192 -18.17 0.38 3.62
C VAL A 192 -18.64 -0.56 4.72
N ARG A 193 -19.84 -1.12 4.56
CA ARG A 193 -20.37 -2.15 5.45
C ARG A 193 -20.50 -3.45 4.69
N ALA A 194 -19.84 -4.50 5.17
CA ALA A 194 -19.87 -5.81 4.52
C ALA A 194 -21.31 -6.32 4.29
N SER A 195 -22.24 -6.04 5.21
CA SER A 195 -23.67 -6.38 5.09
C SER A 195 -24.38 -5.74 3.90
N GLU A 196 -23.91 -4.60 3.41
CA GLU A 196 -24.53 -3.82 2.34
C GLU A 196 -23.89 -4.11 0.97
N THR A 197 -22.78 -4.84 0.93
CA THR A 197 -22.06 -5.14 -0.32
C THR A 197 -22.72 -6.25 -1.14
N GLY A 198 -23.64 -7.02 -0.54
CA GLY A 198 -24.21 -8.22 -1.17
C GLY A 198 -23.20 -9.37 -1.40
N ALA A 199 -21.95 -9.21 -0.95
CA ALA A 199 -20.90 -10.19 -1.12
C ALA A 199 -21.20 -11.44 -0.26
N ARG A 200 -21.47 -12.56 -0.93
CA ARG A 200 -21.71 -13.87 -0.28
C ARG A 200 -20.41 -14.57 0.16
N ARG A 201 -19.26 -14.04 -0.24
CA ARG A 201 -17.92 -14.57 0.00
C ARG A 201 -16.95 -13.41 0.16
N LEU A 202 -15.77 -13.71 0.71
CA LEU A 202 -14.65 -12.78 0.80
C LEU A 202 -14.29 -12.27 -0.60
N THR A 203 -14.29 -10.95 -0.79
CA THR A 203 -13.98 -10.30 -2.06
C THR A 203 -13.27 -8.99 -1.82
N TRP A 204 -12.37 -8.63 -2.72
CA TRP A 204 -11.78 -7.31 -2.78
C TRP A 204 -12.77 -6.30 -3.34
N LEU A 205 -12.80 -5.11 -2.75
CA LEU A 205 -13.61 -3.98 -3.19
C LEU A 205 -12.70 -2.77 -3.32
N TYR A 206 -12.84 -2.05 -4.43
CA TYR A 206 -12.13 -0.81 -4.64
C TYR A 206 -12.84 0.34 -3.91
N GLY A 207 -12.06 1.14 -3.17
CA GLY A 207 -12.51 2.35 -2.52
C GLY A 207 -11.68 3.55 -2.96
N GLN A 208 -12.32 4.70 -3.14
CA GLN A 208 -11.63 5.95 -3.41
C GLN A 208 -12.31 7.08 -2.64
N ALA A 209 -11.51 7.89 -1.96
CA ALA A 209 -11.95 9.10 -1.28
C ALA A 209 -11.07 10.28 -1.68
N GLY A 210 -11.69 11.43 -1.90
CA GLY A 210 -10.99 12.70 -2.11
C GLY A 210 -11.04 13.53 -0.83
N PHE A 211 -9.90 14.12 -0.46
CA PHE A 211 -9.84 15.10 0.62
C PHE A 211 -8.89 16.23 0.25
N ARG A 212 -8.99 17.35 0.96
CA ARG A 212 -8.09 18.48 0.80
C ARG A 212 -7.27 18.62 2.08
N ALA A 213 -5.96 18.61 1.93
CA ALA A 213 -5.03 18.89 3.01
C ALA A 213 -4.10 20.03 2.60
N THR A 214 -3.94 21.02 3.47
CA THR A 214 -3.00 22.14 3.33
C THR A 214 -1.81 22.02 4.27
N GLN A 215 -1.87 21.07 5.21
CA GLN A 215 -0.85 20.74 6.20
C GLN A 215 -0.70 19.21 6.27
N SER A 216 0.27 18.73 7.05
CA SER A 216 0.41 17.30 7.36
C SER A 216 -0.88 16.74 7.96
N TYR A 217 -1.19 15.51 7.62
CA TYR A 217 -2.39 14.82 8.07
C TYR A 217 -2.05 13.40 8.51
N ARG A 218 -2.95 12.85 9.34
CA ARG A 218 -2.96 11.44 9.72
C ARG A 218 -4.08 10.75 8.97
N VAL A 219 -3.77 9.61 8.37
CA VAL A 219 -4.79 8.72 7.82
C VAL A 219 -4.95 7.56 8.77
N THR A 220 -6.19 7.25 9.12
CA THR A 220 -6.52 6.12 9.99
C THR A 220 -7.55 5.24 9.28
N PHE A 221 -7.21 3.97 9.10
CA PHE A 221 -8.19 2.95 8.77
C PHE A 221 -8.74 2.35 10.04
N GLU A 222 -10.07 2.34 10.14
CA GLU A 222 -10.80 1.77 11.24
C GLU A 222 -11.62 0.58 10.74
N GLY A 223 -11.32 -0.60 11.30
CA GLY A 223 -12.13 -1.79 11.11
C GLY A 223 -13.00 -2.04 12.32
N ASP A 224 -14.30 -2.25 12.10
CA ASP A 224 -15.24 -2.71 13.12
C ASP A 224 -15.81 -4.07 12.70
N ALA A 225 -15.51 -5.12 13.48
CA ALA A 225 -15.92 -6.49 13.18
C ALA A 225 -16.46 -7.23 14.41
N SER A 226 -17.41 -8.16 14.19
CA SER A 226 -17.95 -9.06 15.22
C SER A 226 -17.80 -10.55 14.92
N LYS A 227 -17.45 -10.94 13.67
CA LYS A 227 -17.37 -12.36 13.26
C LYS A 227 -16.21 -12.73 12.35
N TYR A 228 -15.81 -11.86 11.43
CA TYR A 228 -14.76 -12.13 10.43
C TYR A 228 -13.59 -11.16 10.61
N GLY A 229 -13.32 -10.33 9.62
CA GLY A 229 -12.18 -9.45 9.58
C GLY A 229 -12.21 -8.64 8.30
N PHE A 230 -11.24 -7.75 8.15
CA PHE A 230 -11.04 -6.96 6.95
C PHE A 230 -9.58 -7.07 6.52
N ALA A 231 -9.36 -6.86 5.22
CA ALA A 231 -8.05 -6.78 4.62
C ALA A 231 -7.96 -5.49 3.79
N LEU A 232 -6.77 -4.92 3.73
CA LEU A 232 -6.40 -3.75 2.96
C LEU A 232 -5.17 -4.07 2.13
N ASP A 233 -5.15 -3.52 0.93
CA ASP A 233 -4.12 -3.76 -0.06
C ASP A 233 -4.05 -2.56 -1.02
N ASP A 234 -2.93 -2.38 -1.71
CA ASP A 234 -2.69 -1.35 -2.74
C ASP A 234 -3.05 0.08 -2.32
N ILE A 235 -2.68 0.50 -1.12
CA ILE A 235 -2.96 1.86 -0.67
C ILE A 235 -2.10 2.83 -1.47
N THR A 236 -2.76 3.79 -2.13
CA THR A 236 -2.10 4.78 -3.01
C THR A 236 -2.67 6.17 -2.82
N PHE A 237 -1.80 7.14 -2.62
CA PHE A 237 -2.13 8.56 -2.55
C PHE A 237 -1.75 9.28 -3.85
N THR A 238 -2.72 9.96 -4.47
CA THR A 238 -2.47 10.78 -5.66
C THR A 238 -2.71 12.25 -5.34
N VAL A 239 -1.66 13.06 -5.37
CA VAL A 239 -1.77 14.51 -5.18
C VAL A 239 -2.18 15.17 -6.49
N ARG A 240 -3.34 15.84 -6.50
CA ARG A 240 -3.78 16.71 -7.61
C ARG A 240 -3.66 18.17 -7.19
N ARG A 241 -2.73 18.91 -7.79
CA ARG A 241 -2.74 20.37 -7.69
C ARG A 241 -3.94 20.88 -8.52
N LEU A 242 -4.89 21.54 -7.86
CA LEU A 242 -5.93 22.27 -8.57
C LEU A 242 -5.25 23.39 -9.37
N ARG A 243 -5.42 23.39 -10.69
CA ARG A 243 -5.04 24.54 -11.52
C ARG A 243 -5.87 25.73 -11.05
N ARG A 244 -5.20 26.81 -10.66
CA ARG A 244 -5.84 28.11 -10.40
C ARG A 244 -6.37 28.69 -11.69
#